data_AF-A0A971FJC1-F1
#
_entry.id   AF-A0A971FJC1-F1
#
_cell.length_a   1.000
_cell.length_b   1.000
_cell.length_c   1.000
_cell.angle_alpha   90.00
_cell.angle_beta   90.00
_cell.angle_gamma   90.00
#
_symmetry.space_group_name_H-M   'P 1'
#
loop_
_entity.id
_entity.type
_entity.pdbx_description
1 polymer ?
#
loop_
_entity_poly.entity_id
_entity_poly.type
_entity_poly.pdbx_seq_one_letter_code
_entity_poly.pdbx_strand_id
1 'polypeptide(L)'
;MGMHPPESEILIYQPEDGKTRIEVRLEEGTVWLNQLQLVDLFQSTKQNISLHIRNIYAEGELAENGTVKEYLTVQSEGTRQVERSIKYYNLDVIIAVGYRVRSQRGTRFRQWATARLSEYLVKGFVMDDVRLKNPPGPGVPDYFDEMLERIRDIRSAERRMYLQVRNILALAADYEPGEEETQQFFQVVQNKLHYAATGKTAPELIAERANHLLPNMGLTVWKGDVVRKGDVTIAKNYLNENEITELNRIVSMFLDYAEDQARRRKQIFMRNWREKLDSFLAFSERNILSHSGRVSREEADRTAQEQYEHFNKRRLETAEEQAEERYIEDLTKAAKKLERIPADKKRGKGKKQKSKTGDEKG
;
A
#
# COMPACT_ATOMS: atom_id res chain seq x y z
N MET A 1 35.63 -10.06 26.16
CA MET A 1 35.65 -9.63 24.75
C MET A 1 34.55 -8.58 24.64
N GLY A 2 34.92 -7.29 24.68
CA GLY A 2 33.96 -6.20 24.80
C GLY A 2 33.13 -6.04 23.54
N MET A 3 31.81 -6.22 23.65
CA MET A 3 30.88 -5.80 22.61
C MET A 3 30.80 -4.28 22.63
N HIS A 4 31.58 -3.63 21.78
CA HIS A 4 31.25 -2.28 21.36
C HIS A 4 29.94 -2.37 20.56
N PRO A 5 28.88 -1.62 20.94
CA PRO A 5 27.71 -1.52 20.08
C PRO A 5 28.13 -0.84 18.77
N PRO A 6 27.53 -1.21 17.62
CA PRO A 6 27.80 -0.50 16.38
C PRO A 6 27.48 0.98 16.57
N GLU A 7 28.51 1.83 16.51
CA GLU A 7 28.38 3.27 16.51
C GLU A 7 27.74 3.69 15.18
N SER A 8 26.44 3.96 15.20
CA SER A 8 25.73 4.53 14.05
C SER A 8 25.51 6.02 14.29
N GLU A 9 26.32 6.88 13.68
CA GLU A 9 26.04 8.32 13.69
C GLU A 9 24.85 8.63 12.77
N ILE A 10 23.62 8.64 13.29
CA ILE A 10 22.48 9.22 12.58
C ILE A 10 22.13 10.59 13.15
N LEU A 11 22.20 11.60 12.29
CA LEU A 11 21.60 12.90 12.54
C LEU A 11 20.07 12.78 12.48
N ILE A 12 19.44 12.65 13.65
CA ILE A 12 17.97 12.67 13.77
C ILE A 12 17.41 14.06 13.46
N TYR A 13 18.20 15.10 13.72
CA TYR A 13 17.80 16.49 13.53
C TYR A 13 19.04 17.38 13.49
N GLN A 14 19.27 18.07 12.37
CA GLN A 14 20.25 19.14 12.29
C GLN A 14 19.51 20.47 12.53
N PRO A 15 19.64 21.11 13.70
CA PRO A 15 19.13 22.47 13.87
C PRO A 15 19.87 23.42 12.92
N GLU A 16 19.23 24.52 12.52
CA GLU A 16 19.85 25.59 11.68
C GLU A 16 21.20 26.08 12.23
N ASP A 17 21.45 25.94 13.54
CA ASP A 17 22.71 26.32 14.17
C ASP A 17 23.86 25.32 14.02
N GLY A 18 23.63 24.10 13.48
CA GLY A 18 24.67 23.08 13.22
C GLY A 18 25.41 22.52 14.45
N LYS A 19 25.08 22.95 15.67
CA LYS A 19 25.87 22.77 16.89
C LYS A 19 25.55 21.52 17.74
N THR A 20 24.54 20.73 17.40
CA THR A 20 24.16 19.58 18.24
C THR A 20 24.20 18.31 17.42
N ARG A 21 25.25 17.52 17.67
CA ARG A 21 25.37 16.13 17.24
C ARG A 21 24.95 15.28 18.42
N ILE A 22 23.98 14.39 18.20
CA ILE A 22 23.56 13.40 19.19
C ILE A 22 23.91 12.06 18.59
N GLU A 23 24.78 11.33 19.27
CA GLU A 23 25.04 9.93 18.95
C GLU A 23 23.78 9.13 19.26
N VAL A 24 23.34 8.34 18.30
CA VAL A 24 22.08 7.61 18.40
C VAL A 24 22.34 6.15 18.15
N ARG A 25 21.67 5.29 18.89
CA ARG A 25 21.78 3.85 18.64
C ARG A 25 20.71 3.44 17.65
N LEU A 26 21.12 2.83 16.54
CA LEU A 26 20.22 2.11 15.66
C LEU A 26 20.24 0.62 15.99
N GLU A 27 19.06 0.09 16.29
CA GLU A 27 18.88 -1.33 16.53
C GLU A 27 17.45 -1.70 16.16
N GLU A 28 17.26 -2.84 15.49
CA GLU A 28 15.95 -3.33 15.05
C GLU A 28 15.15 -2.33 14.19
N GLY A 29 15.85 -1.56 13.33
CA GLY A 29 15.20 -0.62 12.41
C GLY A 29 14.65 0.65 13.08
N THR A 30 14.91 0.86 14.37
CA THR A 30 14.50 2.07 15.09
C THR A 30 15.67 2.74 15.79
N VAL A 31 15.41 3.97 16.24
CA VAL A 31 16.34 4.81 16.99
C VAL A 31 16.10 4.60 18.48
N TRP A 32 17.18 4.49 19.23
CA TRP A 32 17.17 4.41 20.68
C TRP A 32 17.96 5.56 21.32
N LEU A 33 17.31 6.27 22.24
CA LEU A 33 17.92 7.33 23.05
C LEU A 33 17.73 7.07 24.54
N ASN A 34 18.78 7.27 25.32
CA ASN A 34 18.65 7.31 26.78
C ASN A 34 18.09 8.66 27.24
N GLN A 35 17.75 8.73 28.53
CA GLN A 35 17.16 9.93 29.11
C GLN A 35 18.04 11.19 29.03
N LEU A 36 19.36 11.06 29.13
CA LEU A 36 20.28 12.21 29.02
C LEU A 36 20.32 12.74 27.59
N GLN A 37 20.32 11.84 26.60
CA GLN A 37 20.24 12.22 25.20
C GLN A 37 18.90 12.90 24.86
N LEU A 38 17.79 12.49 25.48
CA LEU A 38 16.50 13.19 25.36
C LEU A 38 16.52 14.59 25.98
N VAL A 39 17.20 14.73 27.13
CA VAL A 39 17.44 16.03 27.77
C VAL A 39 18.20 16.97 26.83
N ASP A 40 19.28 16.47 26.23
CA ASP A 40 20.08 17.23 25.28
C ASP A 40 19.28 17.54 24.01
N LEU A 41 18.60 16.55 23.43
CA LEU A 41 17.79 16.68 22.22
C LEU A 41 16.72 17.76 22.38
N PHE A 42 15.97 17.75 23.48
CA PHE A 42 14.87 18.69 23.67
C PHE A 42 15.21 19.91 24.51
N GLN A 43 16.47 20.07 24.96
CA GLN A 43 16.90 21.14 25.87
C GLN A 43 15.92 21.29 27.05
N SER A 44 15.70 20.18 27.75
CA SER A 44 14.77 20.11 28.89
C SER A 44 15.49 19.65 30.16
N THR A 45 14.74 19.39 31.23
CA THR A 45 15.33 18.83 32.47
C THR A 45 15.06 17.34 32.55
N LYS A 46 15.94 16.61 33.23
CA LYS A 46 15.78 15.17 33.48
C LYS A 46 14.43 14.85 34.13
N GLN A 47 14.01 15.68 35.08
CA GLN A 47 12.74 15.56 35.79
C GLN A 47 11.55 15.71 34.83
N ASN A 48 11.60 16.68 33.91
CA ASN A 48 10.53 16.91 32.96
C ASN A 48 10.43 15.78 31.92
N ILE A 49 11.57 15.27 31.43
CA ILE A 49 11.58 14.08 30.56
C ILE A 49 11.01 12.86 31.29
N SER A 50 11.42 12.59 32.53
CA SER A 50 10.84 11.52 33.37
C SER A 50 9.33 11.65 33.52
N LEU A 51 8.83 12.87 33.74
CA LEU A 51 7.41 13.14 33.91
C LEU A 51 6.65 12.81 32.63
N HIS A 52 7.11 13.26 31.46
CA HIS A 52 6.45 12.99 30.19
C HIS A 52 6.43 11.49 29.86
N ILE A 53 7.56 10.79 30.02
CA ILE A 53 7.62 9.33 29.79
C ILE A 53 6.65 8.59 30.69
N ARG A 54 6.60 8.94 31.98
CA ARG A 54 5.65 8.32 32.92
C ARG A 54 4.20 8.56 32.51
N ASN A 55 3.87 9.79 32.11
CA ASN A 55 2.51 10.12 31.68
C ASN A 55 2.12 9.39 30.39
N ILE A 56 3.02 9.27 29.42
CA ILE A 56 2.79 8.51 28.17
C ILE A 56 2.36 7.07 28.48
N TYR A 57 3.04 6.39 29.40
CA TYR A 57 2.67 5.03 29.81
C TYR A 57 1.42 4.99 30.68
N ALA A 58 1.23 5.95 31.58
CA ALA A 58 0.04 6.02 32.44
C ALA A 58 -1.24 6.31 31.65
N GLU A 59 -1.14 7.09 30.57
CA GLU A 59 -2.24 7.39 29.65
C GLU A 59 -2.52 6.23 28.68
N GLY A 60 -1.65 5.23 28.61
CA GLY A 60 -1.78 4.09 27.70
C GLY A 60 -1.54 4.44 26.23
N GLU A 61 -0.90 5.58 25.93
CA GLU A 61 -0.54 5.95 24.55
C GLU A 61 0.48 4.98 23.96
N LEU A 62 1.45 4.55 24.79
CA LEU A 62 2.44 3.54 24.44
C LEU A 62 2.49 2.48 25.55
N ALA A 63 2.89 1.26 25.18
CA ALA A 63 3.20 0.20 26.15
C ALA A 63 4.70 0.18 26.43
N GLU A 64 5.11 0.03 27.69
CA GLU A 64 6.55 -0.01 28.05
C GLU A 64 7.26 -1.22 27.42
N ASN A 65 6.53 -2.32 27.19
CA ASN A 65 7.05 -3.49 26.49
C ASN A 65 7.24 -3.17 24.99
N GLY A 66 8.49 -3.22 24.52
CA GLY A 66 8.87 -2.92 23.14
C GLY A 66 9.29 -1.47 22.89
N THR A 67 9.02 -0.54 23.81
CA THR A 67 9.48 0.86 23.69
C THR A 67 10.65 1.21 24.62
N VAL A 68 11.01 0.30 25.54
CA VAL A 68 12.15 0.44 26.46
C VAL A 68 13.09 -0.75 26.34
N LYS A 69 14.39 -0.48 26.27
CA LYS A 69 15.46 -1.48 26.38
C LYS A 69 16.45 -1.09 27.46
N GLU A 70 17.02 -2.08 28.12
CA GLU A 70 18.08 -1.91 29.11
C GLU A 70 19.42 -2.32 28.50
N TYR A 71 20.39 -1.42 28.54
CA TYR A 71 21.74 -1.67 28.06
C TYR A 71 22.75 -1.49 29.19
N LEU A 72 23.64 -2.48 29.34
CA LEU A 72 24.75 -2.38 30.26
C LEU A 72 25.77 -1.37 29.73
N THR A 73 26.06 -0.36 30.55
CA THR A 73 27.06 0.65 30.25
C THR A 73 28.10 0.61 31.37
N VAL A 74 29.37 0.45 30.99
CA VAL A 74 30.50 0.52 31.91
C VAL A 74 30.91 1.99 32.02
N GLN A 75 30.86 2.55 33.23
CA GLN A 75 31.36 3.90 33.51
C GLN A 75 32.55 3.82 34.46
N SER A 76 33.59 4.60 34.18
CA SER A 76 34.71 4.79 35.11
C SER A 76 34.38 5.91 36.10
N GLU A 77 34.17 5.55 37.37
CA GLU A 77 34.03 6.48 38.49
C GLU A 77 35.34 6.44 39.31
N GLY A 78 36.23 7.40 39.05
CA GLY A 78 37.57 7.43 39.65
C GLY A 78 38.42 6.24 39.17
N THR A 79 38.83 5.37 40.09
CA THR A 79 39.60 4.14 39.78
C THR A 79 38.74 2.89 39.59
N ARG A 80 37.41 2.99 39.74
CA ARG A 80 36.50 1.85 39.68
C ARG A 80 35.71 1.82 38.37
N GLN A 81 35.63 0.65 37.76
CA GLN A 81 34.69 0.37 36.68
C GLN A 81 33.37 -0.09 37.30
N VAL A 82 32.29 0.62 37.00
CA VAL A 82 30.95 0.29 37.50
C VAL A 82 30.04 0.02 36.30
N GLU A 83 29.43 -1.15 36.27
CA GLU A 83 28.40 -1.51 35.31
C GLU A 83 27.04 -0.98 35.79
N ARG A 84 26.36 -0.21 34.93
CA ARG A 84 24.98 0.24 35.17
C ARG A 84 24.09 -0.18 34.02
N SER A 85 22.91 -0.69 34.35
CA SER A 85 21.82 -0.83 33.39
C SER A 85 21.22 0.55 33.12
N ILE A 86 21.28 1.00 31.86
CA ILE A 86 20.70 2.27 31.42
C ILE A 86 19.50 1.98 30.53
N LYS A 87 18.37 2.62 30.83
CA LYS A 87 17.16 2.56 29.99
C LYS A 87 17.33 3.44 28.76
N TYR A 88 16.98 2.88 27.61
CA TYR A 88 16.87 3.53 26.32
C TYR A 88 15.43 3.44 25.82
N TYR A 89 14.99 4.49 25.14
CA TYR A 89 13.64 4.67 24.64
C TYR A 89 13.65 4.74 23.12
N ASN A 90 12.70 4.05 22.49
CA ASN A 90 12.61 3.97 21.04
C ASN A 90 12.08 5.27 20.40
N LEU A 91 12.03 5.31 19.06
CA LEU A 91 11.55 6.46 18.28
C LEU A 91 10.14 6.93 18.67
N ASP A 92 9.22 6.02 19.01
CA ASP A 92 7.85 6.38 19.36
C ASP A 92 7.81 7.22 20.64
N VAL A 93 8.56 6.81 21.66
CA VAL A 93 8.69 7.58 22.90
C VAL A 93 9.40 8.92 22.65
N ILE A 94 10.44 8.93 21.81
CA ILE A 94 11.16 10.17 21.44
C ILE A 94 10.19 11.18 20.80
N ILE A 95 9.35 10.74 19.86
CA ILE A 95 8.33 11.56 19.21
C ILE A 95 7.30 12.04 20.22
N ALA A 96 6.73 11.14 21.03
CA ALA A 96 5.69 11.46 22.01
C ALA A 96 6.17 12.47 23.07
N VAL A 97 7.43 12.36 23.51
CA VAL A 97 8.07 13.34 24.39
C VAL A 97 8.25 14.67 23.66
N GLY A 98 8.73 14.67 22.41
CA GLY A 98 8.93 15.88 21.61
C GLY A 98 7.67 16.73 21.44
N TYR A 99 6.50 16.09 21.33
CA TYR A 99 5.22 16.80 21.31
C TYR A 99 4.85 17.45 22.65
N ARG A 100 5.25 16.87 23.78
CA ARG A 100 4.88 17.32 25.13
C ARG A 100 5.85 18.33 25.74
N VAL A 101 7.13 18.30 25.36
CA VAL A 101 8.15 19.19 25.93
C VAL A 101 7.88 20.64 25.53
N ARG A 102 7.80 21.51 26.55
CA ARG A 102 7.70 22.96 26.40
C ARG A 102 9.10 23.60 26.41
N SER A 103 9.80 23.49 25.28
CA SER A 103 11.09 24.16 25.04
C SER A 103 11.13 24.74 23.64
N GLN A 104 12.11 25.61 23.35
CA GLN A 104 12.32 26.13 22.00
C GLN A 104 12.56 24.99 20.99
N ARG A 105 13.27 23.94 21.41
CA ARG A 105 13.47 22.74 20.60
C ARG A 105 12.19 21.92 20.41
N GLY A 106 11.39 21.74 21.46
CA GLY A 106 10.08 21.10 21.34
C GLY A 106 9.16 21.85 20.37
N THR A 107 9.18 23.20 20.39
CA THR A 107 8.43 24.02 19.44
C THR A 107 8.92 23.83 18.00
N ARG A 108 10.24 23.88 17.76
CA ARG A 108 10.81 23.63 16.41
C ARG A 108 10.50 22.22 15.92
N PHE A 109 10.60 21.21 16.79
CA PHE A 109 10.24 19.83 16.48
C PHE A 109 8.77 19.72 16.03
N ARG A 110 7.83 20.32 16.78
CA ARG A 110 6.40 20.31 16.41
C ARG A 110 6.11 21.05 15.11
N GLN A 111 6.79 22.16 14.83
CA GLN A 111 6.66 22.88 13.56
C GLN A 111 7.14 22.01 12.39
N TRP A 112 8.32 21.38 12.54
CA TRP A 112 8.86 20.45 11.55
C TRP A 112 7.93 19.25 11.32
N ALA A 113 7.48 18.58 12.39
CA ALA A 113 6.61 17.42 12.29
C ALA A 113 5.26 17.78 11.64
N THR A 114 4.67 18.91 12.04
CA THR A 114 3.44 19.44 11.41
C THR A 114 3.64 19.71 9.91
N ALA A 115 4.77 20.28 9.51
CA ALA A 115 5.07 20.53 8.10
C ALA A 115 5.16 19.21 7.31
N ARG A 116 5.81 18.18 7.87
CA ARG A 116 5.91 16.86 7.23
C ARG A 116 4.57 16.13 7.14
N LEU A 117 3.79 16.14 8.21
CA LEU A 117 2.44 15.58 8.19
C LEU A 117 1.53 16.33 7.20
N SER A 118 1.64 17.66 7.14
CA SER A 118 0.87 18.46 6.17
C SER A 118 1.28 18.15 4.72
N GLU A 119 2.58 18.01 4.46
CA GLU A 119 3.10 17.60 3.16
C GLU A 119 2.56 16.23 2.75
N TYR A 120 2.59 15.25 3.66
CA TYR A 120 2.01 13.93 3.43
C TYR A 120 0.51 14.01 3.10
N LEU A 121 -0.27 14.75 3.89
CA LEU A 121 -1.71 14.87 3.71
C LEU A 121 -2.10 15.58 2.40
N VAL A 122 -1.29 16.54 1.94
CA VAL A 122 -1.57 17.30 0.70
C VAL A 122 -1.02 16.60 -0.55
N LYS A 123 0.21 16.08 -0.50
CA LYS A 123 0.90 15.50 -1.68
C LYS A 123 0.77 13.98 -1.77
N GLY A 124 0.49 13.30 -0.66
CA GLY A 124 0.48 11.84 -0.53
C GLY A 124 1.84 11.21 -0.22
N PHE A 125 2.91 11.99 -0.05
CA PHE A 125 4.26 11.50 0.26
C PHE A 125 5.11 12.53 1.00
N VAL A 126 6.18 12.08 1.69
CA VAL A 126 7.24 12.91 2.29
C VAL A 126 8.58 12.33 1.87
N MET A 127 9.56 13.18 1.55
CA MET A 127 10.91 12.76 1.17
C MET A 127 11.98 13.58 1.91
N ASP A 128 13.10 12.92 2.20
CA ASP A 128 14.34 13.55 2.63
C ASP A 128 15.35 13.49 1.48
N ASP A 129 15.30 14.48 0.59
CA ASP A 129 16.14 14.51 -0.62
C ASP A 129 17.63 14.52 -0.31
N VAL A 130 18.04 15.11 0.81
CA VAL A 130 19.45 15.18 1.19
C VAL A 130 19.95 13.80 1.57
N ARG A 131 19.19 13.05 2.38
CA ARG A 131 19.54 11.67 2.74
C ARG A 131 19.47 10.73 1.54
N LEU A 132 18.48 10.88 0.66
CA LEU A 132 18.37 10.04 -0.54
C LEU A 132 19.48 10.30 -1.57
N LYS A 133 20.05 11.52 -1.61
CA LYS A 133 21.18 11.85 -2.51
C LYS A 133 22.54 11.43 -1.93
N ASN A 134 22.64 11.30 -0.62
CA ASN A 134 23.88 10.99 0.08
C ASN A 134 23.72 9.63 0.76
N PRO A 135 24.14 8.52 0.09
CA PRO A 135 23.94 7.19 0.63
C PRO A 135 24.56 7.10 2.03
N PRO A 136 23.89 6.40 2.96
CA PRO A 136 24.34 6.37 4.33
C PRO A 136 25.67 5.59 4.45
N GLY A 137 26.45 5.89 5.49
CA GLY A 137 27.73 5.23 5.73
C GLY A 137 27.60 3.72 6.01
N PRO A 138 28.73 2.99 6.09
CA PRO A 138 28.74 1.55 6.35
C PRO A 138 27.91 1.18 7.59
N GLY A 139 27.05 0.17 7.47
CA GLY A 139 26.26 -0.35 8.59
C GLY A 139 24.89 0.33 8.82
N VAL A 140 24.52 1.31 7.99
CA VAL A 140 23.17 1.93 8.02
C VAL A 140 22.38 1.47 6.78
N PRO A 141 21.11 0.99 6.94
CA PRO A 141 20.30 0.59 5.81
C PRO A 141 20.03 1.75 4.83
N ASP A 142 20.24 1.49 3.55
CA ASP A 142 19.82 2.37 2.45
C ASP A 142 18.46 1.93 1.93
N TYR A 143 17.48 2.82 2.03
CA TYR A 143 16.09 2.58 1.60
C TYR A 143 15.80 3.12 0.19
N PHE A 144 16.83 3.60 -0.52
CA PHE A 144 16.65 4.14 -1.87
C PHE A 144 16.08 3.10 -2.84
N ASP A 145 16.59 1.86 -2.80
CA ASP A 145 16.11 0.78 -3.67
C ASP A 145 14.66 0.38 -3.34
N GLU A 146 14.29 0.31 -2.06
CA GLU A 146 12.90 0.07 -1.64
C GLU A 146 11.97 1.19 -2.11
N MET A 147 12.41 2.46 -2.05
CA MET A 147 11.65 3.59 -2.57
C MET A 147 11.44 3.47 -4.09
N LEU A 148 12.48 3.11 -4.84
CA LEU A 148 12.37 2.88 -6.29
C LEU A 148 11.41 1.73 -6.60
N GLU A 149 11.44 0.65 -5.83
CA GLU A 149 10.53 -0.47 -5.98
C GLU A 149 9.08 -0.06 -5.70
N ARG A 150 8.82 0.68 -4.62
CA ARG A 150 7.49 1.24 -4.33
C ARG A 150 7.00 2.18 -5.43
N ILE A 151 7.87 3.03 -5.98
CA ILE A 151 7.52 3.89 -7.12
C ILE A 151 7.17 3.04 -8.34
N ARG A 152 7.94 1.98 -8.62
CA ARG A 152 7.64 1.03 -9.71
C ARG A 152 6.31 0.33 -9.46
N ASP A 153 6.04 -0.11 -8.25
CA ASP A 153 4.78 -0.75 -7.89
C ASP A 153 3.59 0.21 -7.98
N ILE A 154 3.70 1.44 -7.49
CA ILE A 154 2.67 2.48 -7.68
C ILE A 154 2.44 2.77 -9.17
N ARG A 155 3.49 2.76 -9.99
CA ARG A 155 3.36 2.86 -11.46
C ARG A 155 2.67 1.62 -12.05
N SER A 156 2.85 0.45 -11.43
CA SER A 156 2.27 -0.86 -11.77
C SER A 156 0.77 -0.96 -11.44
N ALA A 157 0.40 -0.44 -10.27
CA ALA A 157 -0.84 -0.73 -9.57
C ALA A 157 -2.05 0.07 -10.06
N GLU A 158 -1.90 1.05 -10.94
CA GLU A 158 -3.04 1.87 -11.40
C GLU A 158 -3.09 2.15 -12.90
N ARG A 159 -4.29 2.56 -13.35
CA ARG A 159 -4.71 3.11 -14.67
C ARG A 159 -3.77 4.12 -15.35
N ARG A 160 -2.61 4.45 -14.77
CA ARG A 160 -1.66 5.43 -15.28
C ARG A 160 -0.82 4.96 -16.46
N MET A 161 -0.61 3.66 -16.67
CA MET A 161 0.13 3.17 -17.86
C MET A 161 -0.51 3.71 -19.16
N TYR A 162 -1.83 3.59 -19.31
CA TYR A 162 -2.55 4.09 -20.49
C TYR A 162 -2.66 5.61 -20.51
N LEU A 163 -2.72 6.26 -19.35
CA LEU A 163 -2.64 7.72 -19.27
C LEU A 163 -1.25 8.20 -19.71
N GLN A 164 -0.19 7.47 -19.38
CA GLN A 164 1.18 7.79 -19.73
C GLN A 164 1.44 7.53 -21.23
N VAL A 165 0.99 6.39 -21.77
CA VAL A 165 0.99 6.16 -23.23
C VAL A 165 0.20 7.27 -23.92
N ARG A 166 -0.98 7.63 -23.41
CA ARG A 166 -1.74 8.78 -23.93
C ARG A 166 -0.98 10.10 -23.81
N ASN A 167 -0.22 10.32 -22.73
CA ASN A 167 0.60 11.51 -22.58
C ASN A 167 1.73 11.56 -23.62
N ILE A 168 2.36 10.43 -23.96
CA ILE A 168 3.31 10.36 -25.09
C ILE A 168 2.62 10.79 -26.38
N LEU A 169 1.41 10.28 -26.61
CA LEU A 169 0.68 10.55 -27.84
C LEU A 169 0.22 11.99 -27.93
N ALA A 170 -0.13 12.61 -26.80
CA ALA A 170 -0.36 14.04 -26.72
C ALA A 170 0.88 14.89 -27.04
N LEU A 171 2.09 14.32 -27.12
CA LEU A 171 3.29 15.00 -27.61
C LEU A 171 3.38 15.00 -29.15
N ALA A 172 2.53 14.22 -29.83
CA ALA A 172 2.49 14.23 -31.28
C ALA A 172 1.80 15.49 -31.81
N ALA A 173 2.30 16.03 -32.92
CA ALA A 173 1.79 17.28 -33.48
C ALA A 173 0.37 17.16 -34.08
N ASP A 174 -0.01 15.95 -34.49
CA ASP A 174 -1.26 15.54 -35.13
C ASP A 174 -2.19 14.78 -34.17
N TYR A 175 -1.94 14.81 -32.86
CA TYR A 175 -2.80 14.13 -31.91
C TYR A 175 -4.08 14.93 -31.64
N GLU A 176 -5.22 14.35 -32.04
CA GLU A 176 -6.55 14.81 -31.65
C GLU A 176 -7.30 13.74 -30.82
N PRO A 177 -7.76 14.09 -29.60
CA PRO A 177 -8.57 13.18 -28.79
C PRO A 177 -9.90 12.84 -29.46
N GLY A 178 -10.18 11.54 -29.62
CA GLY A 178 -11.48 11.06 -30.10
C GLY A 178 -11.53 10.77 -31.60
N GLU A 179 -10.52 11.14 -32.37
CA GLU A 179 -10.42 10.74 -33.78
C GLU A 179 -10.22 9.24 -33.95
N GLU A 180 -10.74 8.70 -35.05
CA GLU A 180 -10.64 7.28 -35.38
C GLU A 180 -9.17 6.84 -35.52
N GLU A 181 -8.34 7.66 -36.17
CA GLU A 181 -6.91 7.39 -36.34
C GLU A 181 -6.19 7.29 -34.99
N THR A 182 -6.49 8.19 -34.05
CA THR A 182 -5.97 8.15 -32.68
C THR A 182 -6.38 6.86 -31.96
N GLN A 183 -7.65 6.43 -32.08
CA GLN A 183 -8.13 5.19 -31.46
C GLN A 183 -7.45 3.94 -32.04
N GLN A 184 -7.35 3.85 -33.37
CA GLN A 184 -6.65 2.75 -34.04
C GLN A 184 -5.18 2.71 -33.62
N PHE A 185 -4.54 3.86 -33.52
CA PHE A 185 -3.16 3.97 -33.07
C PHE A 185 -2.99 3.44 -31.63
N PHE A 186 -3.86 3.85 -30.70
CA PHE A 186 -3.85 3.35 -29.32
C PHE A 186 -3.95 1.83 -29.27
N GLN A 187 -4.85 1.24 -30.06
CA GLN A 187 -5.02 -0.21 -30.13
C GLN A 187 -3.75 -0.90 -30.64
N VAL A 188 -3.10 -0.34 -31.67
CA VAL A 188 -1.83 -0.87 -32.21
C VAL A 188 -0.73 -0.83 -31.15
N VAL A 189 -0.54 0.30 -30.46
CA VAL A 189 0.46 0.41 -29.39
C VAL A 189 0.16 -0.55 -28.26
N GLN A 190 -1.09 -0.63 -27.83
CA GLN A 190 -1.50 -1.55 -26.77
C GLN A 190 -1.17 -3.00 -27.13
N ASN A 191 -1.52 -3.45 -28.34
CA ASN A 191 -1.25 -4.81 -28.79
C ASN A 191 0.25 -5.10 -28.89
N LYS A 192 1.06 -4.15 -29.36
CA LYS A 192 2.52 -4.30 -29.38
C LYS A 192 3.12 -4.45 -27.99
N LEU A 193 2.67 -3.64 -27.02
CA LEU A 193 3.13 -3.72 -25.64
C LEU A 193 2.72 -5.04 -24.97
N HIS A 194 1.48 -5.50 -25.18
CA HIS A 194 1.03 -6.80 -24.67
C HIS A 194 1.84 -7.94 -25.30
N TYR A 195 2.09 -7.87 -26.60
CA TYR A 195 2.86 -8.89 -27.31
C TYR A 195 4.33 -8.93 -26.85
N ALA A 196 4.94 -7.76 -26.60
CA ALA A 196 6.30 -7.69 -26.09
C ALA A 196 6.44 -8.33 -24.68
N ALA A 197 5.39 -8.25 -23.85
CA ALA A 197 5.39 -8.83 -22.50
C ALA A 197 4.93 -10.31 -22.46
N THR A 198 4.01 -10.72 -23.35
CA THR A 198 3.31 -12.02 -23.23
C THR A 198 3.46 -12.93 -24.45
N GLY A 199 3.96 -12.41 -25.57
CA GLY A 199 3.93 -13.07 -26.88
C GLY A 199 2.53 -13.12 -27.52
N LYS A 200 1.55 -12.40 -26.97
CA LYS A 200 0.15 -12.40 -27.43
C LYS A 200 -0.40 -10.99 -27.51
N THR A 201 -1.26 -10.75 -28.50
CA THR A 201 -2.10 -9.54 -28.54
C THR A 201 -3.13 -9.56 -27.43
N ALA A 202 -3.74 -8.41 -27.11
CA ALA A 202 -4.76 -8.34 -26.08
C ALA A 202 -5.97 -9.27 -26.37
N PRO A 203 -6.50 -9.36 -27.61
CA PRO A 203 -7.56 -10.33 -27.94
C PRO A 203 -7.13 -11.79 -27.78
N GLU A 204 -5.94 -12.18 -28.25
CA GLU A 204 -5.41 -13.54 -28.11
C GLU A 204 -5.26 -13.93 -26.64
N LEU A 205 -4.77 -13.01 -25.81
CA LEU A 205 -4.63 -13.23 -24.37
C LEU A 205 -5.97 -13.51 -23.69
N ILE A 206 -7.00 -12.72 -24.02
CA ILE A 206 -8.36 -12.89 -23.48
C ILE A 206 -8.94 -14.21 -23.95
N ALA A 207 -8.90 -14.50 -25.25
CA ALA A 207 -9.50 -15.70 -25.83
C ALA A 207 -8.86 -16.99 -25.28
N GLU A 208 -7.56 -16.97 -24.99
CA GLU A 208 -6.86 -18.13 -24.45
C GLU A 208 -7.06 -18.31 -22.93
N ARG A 209 -7.11 -17.22 -22.17
CA ARG A 209 -7.10 -17.29 -20.69
C ARG A 209 -8.48 -17.21 -20.04
N ALA A 210 -9.48 -16.66 -20.73
CA ALA A 210 -10.84 -16.61 -20.22
C ALA A 210 -11.42 -18.03 -20.15
N ASN A 211 -11.47 -18.59 -18.94
CA ASN A 211 -11.90 -19.97 -18.75
C ASN A 211 -12.79 -20.12 -17.51
N HIS A 212 -14.08 -20.37 -17.74
CA HIS A 212 -15.06 -20.53 -16.67
C HIS A 212 -14.77 -21.68 -15.70
N LEU A 213 -13.93 -22.64 -16.06
CA LEU A 213 -13.53 -23.75 -15.18
C LEU A 213 -12.51 -23.32 -14.12
N LEU A 214 -11.76 -22.25 -14.36
CA LEU A 214 -10.77 -21.73 -13.41
C LEU A 214 -11.43 -20.85 -12.33
N PRO A 215 -10.81 -20.73 -11.14
CA PRO A 215 -11.19 -19.72 -10.17
C PRO A 215 -11.20 -18.33 -10.82
N ASN A 216 -12.26 -17.57 -10.58
CA ASN A 216 -12.41 -16.20 -11.11
C ASN A 216 -12.16 -16.09 -12.62
N MET A 217 -12.46 -17.15 -13.39
CA MET A 217 -12.23 -17.24 -14.83
C MET A 217 -10.78 -17.13 -15.31
N GLY A 218 -9.80 -17.28 -14.40
CA GLY A 218 -8.39 -17.06 -14.72
C GLY A 218 -7.93 -15.60 -14.63
N LEU A 219 -8.79 -14.69 -14.14
CA LEU A 219 -8.37 -13.33 -13.81
C LEU A 219 -7.43 -13.34 -12.60
N THR A 220 -6.40 -12.50 -12.65
CA THR A 220 -5.47 -12.22 -11.55
C THR A 220 -5.82 -10.94 -10.80
N VAL A 221 -6.45 -9.97 -11.47
CA VAL A 221 -6.86 -8.67 -10.92
C VAL A 221 -8.21 -8.26 -11.51
N TRP A 222 -9.13 -7.72 -10.69
CA TRP A 222 -10.41 -7.14 -11.14
C TRP A 222 -10.88 -6.05 -10.18
N LYS A 223 -11.92 -5.29 -10.57
CA LYS A 223 -12.43 -4.19 -9.75
C LYS A 223 -13.52 -4.66 -8.78
N GLY A 224 -13.24 -4.55 -7.49
CA GLY A 224 -14.18 -4.87 -6.41
C GLY A 224 -14.15 -6.34 -6.01
N ASP A 225 -15.13 -6.78 -5.23
CA ASP A 225 -15.07 -8.09 -4.55
C ASP A 225 -15.42 -9.28 -5.46
N VAL A 226 -15.98 -9.01 -6.64
CA VAL A 226 -16.56 -10.00 -7.54
C VAL A 226 -16.22 -9.68 -8.98
N VAL A 227 -15.87 -10.70 -9.76
CA VAL A 227 -15.68 -10.61 -11.23
C VAL A 227 -16.97 -10.19 -11.92
N ARG A 228 -16.93 -9.13 -12.71
CA ARG A 228 -18.06 -8.61 -13.50
C ARG A 228 -17.85 -8.85 -14.98
N LYS A 229 -18.93 -8.80 -15.75
CA LYS A 229 -18.89 -8.94 -17.23
C LYS A 229 -17.98 -7.92 -17.91
N GLY A 230 -17.76 -6.74 -17.30
CA GLY A 230 -16.82 -5.74 -17.81
C GLY A 230 -15.34 -6.05 -17.52
N ASP A 231 -15.04 -6.92 -16.55
CA ASP A 231 -13.66 -7.25 -16.18
C ASP A 231 -13.07 -8.32 -17.12
N VAL A 232 -13.91 -9.19 -17.69
CA VAL A 232 -13.46 -10.33 -18.50
C VAL A 232 -12.98 -9.95 -19.89
N THR A 233 -13.28 -8.73 -20.36
CA THR A 233 -12.82 -8.18 -21.64
C THR A 233 -11.52 -7.38 -21.49
N ILE A 234 -10.97 -7.24 -20.28
CA ILE A 234 -9.76 -6.47 -20.04
C ILE A 234 -8.56 -7.41 -20.04
N ALA A 235 -7.72 -7.35 -21.07
CA ALA A 235 -6.55 -8.23 -21.21
C ALA A 235 -5.58 -8.14 -20.02
N LYS A 236 -5.37 -6.94 -19.46
CA LYS A 236 -4.53 -6.73 -18.25
C LYS A 236 -4.95 -7.63 -17.08
N ASN A 237 -6.24 -7.90 -16.94
CA ASN A 237 -6.78 -8.67 -15.82
C ASN A 237 -6.38 -10.15 -15.87
N TYR A 238 -5.82 -10.63 -16.99
CA TYR A 238 -5.33 -12.00 -17.15
C TYR A 238 -3.80 -12.10 -17.09
N LEU A 239 -3.07 -11.00 -16.88
CA LEU A 239 -1.60 -11.03 -16.82
C LEU A 239 -1.13 -11.61 -15.48
N ASN A 240 -0.08 -12.42 -15.52
CA ASN A 240 0.60 -12.86 -14.30
C ASN A 240 1.59 -11.80 -13.77
N GLU A 241 2.12 -12.00 -12.57
CA GLU A 241 3.02 -11.06 -11.91
C GLU A 241 4.27 -10.71 -12.74
N ASN A 242 4.89 -11.72 -13.36
CA ASN A 242 6.06 -11.52 -14.23
C ASN A 242 5.70 -10.70 -15.47
N GLU A 243 4.56 -11.00 -16.12
CA GLU A 243 4.09 -10.27 -17.31
C GLU A 243 3.70 -8.84 -16.99
N ILE A 244 3.08 -8.59 -15.83
CA ILE A 244 2.77 -7.24 -15.36
C ILE A 244 4.08 -6.47 -15.14
N THR A 245 5.06 -7.08 -14.47
CA THR A 245 6.37 -6.48 -14.22
C THR A 245 7.09 -6.13 -15.53
N GLU A 246 7.13 -7.06 -16.47
CA GLU A 246 7.75 -6.84 -17.79
C GLU A 246 7.03 -5.77 -18.60
N LEU A 247 5.69 -5.79 -18.64
CA LEU A 247 4.89 -4.78 -19.33
C LEU A 247 5.15 -3.38 -18.76
N ASN A 248 5.16 -3.23 -17.43
CA ASN A 248 5.42 -1.96 -16.76
C ASN A 248 6.84 -1.45 -17.01
N ARG A 249 7.83 -2.35 -17.06
CA ARG A 249 9.21 -2.01 -17.38
C ARG A 249 9.35 -1.48 -18.81
N ILE A 250 8.75 -2.18 -19.79
CA ILE A 250 8.77 -1.77 -21.21
C ILE A 250 8.13 -0.39 -21.37
N VAL A 251 6.96 -0.16 -20.76
CA VAL A 251 6.29 1.14 -20.85
C VAL A 251 7.10 2.25 -20.20
N SER A 252 7.65 2.03 -19.01
CA SER A 252 8.48 3.03 -18.33
C SER A 252 9.68 3.44 -19.18
N MET A 253 10.40 2.46 -19.75
CA MET A 253 11.54 2.74 -20.62
C MET A 253 11.12 3.48 -21.90
N PHE A 254 9.99 3.11 -22.50
CA PHE A 254 9.50 3.78 -23.71
C PHE A 254 9.03 5.21 -23.42
N LEU A 255 8.45 5.47 -22.25
CA LEU A 255 8.09 6.81 -21.79
C LEU A 255 9.30 7.72 -21.68
N ASP A 256 10.35 7.28 -20.99
CA ASP A 256 11.57 8.06 -20.83
C ASP A 256 12.22 8.36 -22.19
N TYR A 257 12.23 7.36 -23.09
CA TYR A 257 12.66 7.55 -24.48
C TYR A 257 11.79 8.58 -25.20
N ALA A 258 10.47 8.48 -25.09
CA ALA A 258 9.55 9.37 -25.76
C ALA A 258 9.66 10.82 -25.26
N GLU A 259 9.78 11.02 -23.94
CA GLU A 259 10.00 12.34 -23.36
C GLU A 259 11.30 12.98 -23.86
N ASP A 260 12.40 12.23 -23.94
CA ASP A 260 13.66 12.73 -24.52
C ASP A 260 13.48 13.14 -25.99
N GLN A 261 12.79 12.33 -26.79
CA GLN A 261 12.54 12.64 -28.20
C GLN A 261 11.69 13.92 -28.36
N ALA A 262 10.67 14.12 -27.53
CA ALA A 262 9.83 15.31 -27.54
C ALA A 262 10.61 16.55 -27.07
N ARG A 263 11.43 16.44 -26.01
CA ARG A 263 12.27 17.53 -25.48
C ARG A 263 13.28 18.04 -26.51
N ARG A 264 13.77 17.17 -27.40
CA ARG A 264 14.68 17.53 -28.50
C ARG A 264 14.00 18.32 -29.64
N ARG A 265 12.76 18.79 -29.44
CA ARG A 265 12.00 19.71 -30.32
C ARG A 265 11.94 19.27 -31.79
N LYS A 266 11.88 17.96 -32.03
CA LYS A 266 11.45 17.45 -33.33
C LYS A 266 9.93 17.35 -33.28
N GLN A 267 9.22 17.96 -34.22
CA GLN A 267 7.80 17.65 -34.40
C GLN A 267 7.72 16.15 -34.77
N ILE A 268 7.09 15.37 -33.90
CA ILE A 268 6.89 13.94 -34.10
C ILE A 268 5.40 13.77 -34.38
N PHE A 269 5.07 13.06 -35.46
CA PHE A 269 3.70 12.70 -35.81
C PHE A 269 3.36 11.33 -35.22
N MET A 270 2.07 11.00 -35.09
CA MET A 270 1.62 9.72 -34.55
C MET A 270 2.25 8.54 -35.29
N ARG A 271 2.31 8.58 -36.64
CA ARG A 271 3.02 7.56 -37.44
C ARG A 271 4.48 7.36 -37.02
N ASN A 272 5.21 8.44 -36.75
CA ASN A 272 6.60 8.38 -36.33
C ASN A 272 6.74 7.68 -34.97
N TRP A 273 5.76 7.84 -34.07
CA TRP A 273 5.74 7.12 -32.79
C TRP A 273 5.59 5.62 -32.95
N ARG A 274 4.85 5.15 -33.96
CA ARG A 274 4.73 3.71 -34.27
C ARG A 274 6.08 3.13 -34.69
N GLU A 275 6.79 3.79 -35.59
CA GLU A 275 8.10 3.37 -36.08
C GLU A 275 9.16 3.41 -34.96
N LYS A 276 9.08 4.42 -34.10
CA LYS A 276 9.91 4.55 -32.90
C LYS A 276 9.66 3.45 -31.89
N LEU A 277 8.39 3.07 -31.65
CA LEU A 277 8.06 1.95 -30.77
C LEU A 277 8.63 0.64 -31.30
N ASP A 278 8.53 0.39 -32.60
CA ASP A 278 9.12 -0.82 -33.20
C ASP A 278 10.65 -0.85 -33.05
N SER A 279 11.30 0.29 -33.33
CA SER A 279 12.75 0.42 -33.18
C SER A 279 13.19 0.25 -31.72
N PHE A 280 12.40 0.78 -30.77
CA PHE A 280 12.66 0.65 -29.34
C PHE A 280 12.52 -0.79 -28.85
N LEU A 281 11.46 -1.49 -29.26
CA LEU A 281 11.24 -2.89 -28.92
C LEU A 281 12.34 -3.79 -29.51
N ALA A 282 12.74 -3.53 -30.76
CA ALA A 282 13.86 -4.22 -31.41
C ALA A 282 15.18 -4.01 -30.66
N PHE A 283 15.51 -2.75 -30.35
CA PHE A 283 16.72 -2.40 -29.62
C PHE A 283 16.76 -3.01 -28.22
N SER A 284 15.61 -3.16 -27.59
CA SER A 284 15.47 -3.76 -26.25
C SER A 284 15.39 -5.29 -26.27
N GLU A 285 15.67 -5.93 -27.42
CA GLU A 285 15.60 -7.38 -27.64
C GLU A 285 14.25 -8.00 -27.25
N ARG A 286 13.16 -7.25 -27.49
CA ARG A 286 11.79 -7.69 -27.18
C ARG A 286 11.09 -8.27 -28.41
N ASN A 287 10.09 -9.11 -28.15
CA ASN A 287 9.21 -9.62 -29.18
C ASN A 287 8.40 -8.49 -29.82
N ILE A 288 8.42 -8.41 -31.15
CA ILE A 288 7.70 -7.38 -31.91
C ILE A 288 6.54 -8.04 -32.64
N LEU A 289 5.35 -7.44 -32.49
CA LEU A 289 4.17 -7.85 -33.23
C LEU A 289 4.30 -7.37 -34.69
N SER A 290 4.59 -8.29 -35.61
CA SER A 290 4.72 -8.03 -37.05
C SER A 290 3.45 -8.31 -37.87
N HIS A 291 2.41 -8.84 -37.23
CA HIS A 291 1.12 -9.19 -37.84
C HIS A 291 -0.05 -8.64 -37.02
N SER A 292 -1.28 -8.71 -37.53
CA SER A 292 -2.46 -8.14 -36.85
C SER A 292 -3.04 -8.98 -35.70
N GLY A 293 -2.29 -9.97 -35.19
CA GLY A 293 -2.84 -11.04 -34.34
C GLY A 293 -3.62 -12.10 -35.14
N ARG A 294 -4.06 -13.16 -34.45
CA ARG A 294 -4.86 -14.26 -35.00
C ARG A 294 -6.33 -14.23 -34.59
N VAL A 295 -6.67 -13.47 -33.55
CA VAL A 295 -8.01 -13.40 -32.96
C VAL A 295 -8.51 -11.96 -33.02
N SER A 296 -9.74 -11.76 -33.50
CA SER A 296 -10.34 -10.42 -33.52
C SER A 296 -10.79 -9.98 -32.14
N ARG A 297 -10.94 -8.67 -31.95
CA ARG A 297 -11.41 -8.12 -30.68
C ARG A 297 -12.83 -8.60 -30.35
N GLU A 298 -13.71 -8.61 -31.34
CA GLU A 298 -15.10 -9.05 -31.21
C GLU A 298 -15.17 -10.54 -30.87
N GLU A 299 -14.33 -11.37 -31.49
CA GLU A 299 -14.26 -12.80 -31.20
C GLU A 299 -13.77 -13.09 -29.78
N ALA A 300 -12.72 -12.39 -29.33
CA ALA A 300 -12.21 -12.51 -27.97
C ALA A 300 -13.23 -12.05 -26.93
N ASP A 301 -13.87 -10.90 -27.14
CA ASP A 301 -14.87 -10.36 -26.23
C ASP A 301 -16.12 -11.26 -26.18
N ARG A 302 -16.57 -11.81 -27.32
CA ARG A 302 -17.66 -12.80 -27.35
C ARG A 302 -17.30 -14.05 -26.55
N THR A 303 -16.12 -14.64 -26.81
CA THR A 303 -15.65 -15.84 -26.12
C THR A 303 -15.58 -15.60 -24.61
N ALA A 304 -15.00 -14.49 -24.17
CA ALA A 304 -14.91 -14.17 -22.74
C ALA A 304 -16.28 -13.95 -22.08
N GLN A 305 -17.24 -13.35 -22.79
CA GLN A 305 -18.59 -13.15 -22.28
C GLN A 305 -19.37 -14.47 -22.18
N GLU A 306 -19.24 -15.38 -23.14
CA GLU A 306 -19.83 -16.73 -23.08
C GLU A 306 -19.27 -17.50 -21.87
N GLN A 307 -17.95 -17.46 -21.67
CA GLN A 307 -17.31 -18.05 -20.49
C GLN A 307 -17.82 -17.40 -19.19
N TYR A 308 -18.07 -16.09 -19.19
CA TYR A 308 -18.61 -15.40 -18.03
C TYR A 308 -20.02 -15.86 -17.66
N GLU A 309 -20.86 -16.13 -18.65
CA GLU A 309 -22.23 -16.61 -18.41
C GLU A 309 -22.23 -17.99 -17.73
N HIS A 310 -21.37 -18.91 -18.19
CA HIS A 310 -21.17 -20.20 -17.53
C HIS A 310 -20.61 -20.05 -16.10
N PHE A 311 -19.60 -19.21 -15.92
CA PHE A 311 -18.99 -18.94 -14.60
C PHE A 311 -20.01 -18.34 -13.63
N ASN A 312 -20.76 -17.33 -14.09
CA ASN A 312 -21.71 -16.62 -13.25
C ASN A 312 -22.89 -17.51 -12.86
N LYS A 313 -23.38 -18.35 -13.78
CA LYS A 313 -24.42 -19.35 -13.48
C LYS A 313 -23.97 -20.30 -12.36
N ARG A 314 -22.80 -20.95 -12.52
CA ARG A 314 -22.26 -21.85 -11.50
C ARG A 314 -22.09 -21.14 -10.14
N ARG A 315 -21.60 -19.91 -10.15
CA ARG A 315 -21.41 -19.10 -8.94
C ARG A 315 -22.73 -18.78 -8.23
N LEU A 316 -23.79 -18.49 -8.98
CA LEU A 316 -25.12 -18.25 -8.43
C LEU A 316 -25.70 -19.53 -7.82
N GLU A 317 -25.61 -20.66 -8.55
CA GLU A 317 -26.06 -21.98 -8.07
C GLU A 317 -25.35 -22.36 -6.76
N THR A 318 -24.02 -22.23 -6.68
CA THR A 318 -23.27 -22.50 -5.46
C THR A 318 -23.64 -21.53 -4.32
N ALA A 319 -23.94 -20.27 -4.61
CA ALA A 319 -24.35 -19.30 -3.59
C ALA A 319 -25.75 -19.60 -3.05
N GLU A 320 -26.66 -20.07 -3.90
CA GLU A 320 -28.00 -20.55 -3.52
C GLU A 320 -27.89 -21.80 -2.65
N GLU A 321 -27.12 -22.81 -3.06
CA GLU A 321 -26.87 -24.03 -2.26
C GLU A 321 -26.30 -23.70 -0.87
N GLN A 322 -25.31 -22.81 -0.79
CA GLN A 322 -24.73 -22.38 0.49
C GLN A 322 -25.72 -21.60 1.37
N ALA A 323 -26.62 -20.81 0.75
CA ALA A 323 -27.65 -20.10 1.48
C ALA A 323 -28.70 -21.06 2.05
N GLU A 324 -29.08 -22.09 1.27
CA GLU A 324 -29.97 -23.17 1.70
C GLU A 324 -29.35 -23.99 2.84
N GLU A 325 -28.08 -24.40 2.72
CA GLU A 325 -27.37 -25.11 3.78
C GLU A 325 -27.32 -24.29 5.08
N ARG A 326 -26.97 -23.00 5.00
CA ARG A 326 -26.97 -22.11 6.16
C ARG A 326 -28.35 -21.97 6.78
N TYR A 327 -29.39 -21.87 5.94
CA TYR A 327 -30.78 -21.80 6.41
C TYR A 327 -31.19 -23.09 7.14
N ILE A 328 -30.85 -24.26 6.60
CA ILE A 328 -31.08 -25.56 7.24
C ILE A 328 -30.30 -25.67 8.55
N GLU A 329 -29.04 -25.24 8.59
CA GLU A 329 -28.25 -25.18 9.81
C GLU A 329 -28.88 -24.28 10.88
N ASP A 330 -29.38 -23.11 10.50
CA ASP A 330 -30.02 -22.18 11.44
C ASP A 330 -31.34 -22.74 11.96
N LEU A 331 -32.15 -23.36 11.08
CA LEU A 331 -33.36 -24.07 11.49
C LEU A 331 -33.05 -25.26 12.42
N THR A 332 -32.02 -26.04 12.16
CA THR A 332 -31.63 -27.17 13.03
C THR A 332 -31.07 -26.71 14.37
N LYS A 333 -30.29 -25.61 14.40
CA LYS A 333 -29.85 -24.97 15.66
C LYS A 333 -31.05 -24.43 16.44
N ALA A 334 -32.02 -23.80 15.79
CA ALA A 334 -33.24 -23.31 16.41
C ALA A 334 -34.11 -24.46 16.96
N ALA A 335 -34.28 -25.54 16.20
CA ALA A 335 -35.01 -26.73 16.63
C ALA A 335 -34.36 -27.40 17.86
N LYS A 336 -33.04 -27.61 17.86
CA LYS A 336 -32.29 -28.12 19.03
C LYS A 336 -32.43 -27.23 20.25
N LYS A 337 -32.56 -25.91 20.07
CA LYS A 337 -32.77 -24.96 21.17
C LYS A 337 -34.19 -25.06 21.75
N LEU A 338 -35.18 -25.38 20.93
CA LEU A 338 -36.57 -25.63 21.36
C LEU A 338 -36.72 -26.97 22.08
N GLU A 339 -36.04 -28.03 21.63
CA GLU A 339 -36.03 -29.35 22.31
C GLU A 339 -35.33 -29.32 23.67
N ARG A 340 -34.41 -28.37 23.88
CA ARG A 340 -33.72 -28.15 25.17
C ARG A 340 -34.53 -27.32 26.17
N ILE A 341 -35.75 -26.91 25.85
CA ILE A 341 -36.65 -26.28 26.82
C ILE A 341 -37.33 -27.40 27.62
N PRO A 342 -37.02 -27.59 28.93
CA PRO A 342 -37.69 -28.61 29.73
C PRO A 342 -39.19 -28.31 29.80
N ALA A 343 -40.02 -29.35 29.74
CA ALA A 343 -41.48 -29.32 29.79
C ALA A 343 -42.06 -28.84 31.14
N ASP A 344 -41.44 -27.86 31.82
CA ASP A 344 -41.76 -27.47 33.19
C ASP A 344 -42.29 -26.02 33.31
N LYS A 345 -43.07 -25.57 32.32
CA LYS A 345 -43.85 -24.31 32.40
C LYS A 345 -45.30 -24.42 31.95
N LYS A 346 -45.91 -25.61 32.08
CA LYS A 346 -47.38 -25.76 32.08
C LYS A 346 -47.90 -25.97 33.50
N ARG A 347 -47.71 -24.99 34.40
CA ARG A 347 -48.55 -24.83 35.61
C ARG A 347 -48.31 -23.46 36.24
N GLY A 348 -49.37 -22.65 36.31
CA GLY A 348 -49.48 -21.55 37.25
C GLY A 348 -49.68 -20.16 36.64
N LYS A 349 -50.95 -19.78 36.42
CA LYS A 349 -51.45 -18.43 36.75
C LYS A 349 -52.97 -18.42 36.72
N GLY A 350 -53.57 -18.53 37.91
CA GLY A 350 -54.98 -18.28 38.16
C GLY A 350 -55.16 -17.89 39.62
N LYS A 351 -55.09 -16.59 39.94
CA LYS A 351 -55.49 -16.08 41.27
C LYS A 351 -56.12 -14.67 41.17
N LYS A 352 -57.46 -14.69 41.23
CA LYS A 352 -58.43 -13.78 41.88
C LYS A 352 -58.08 -12.29 42.02
N GLN A 353 -58.84 -11.44 41.33
CA GLN A 353 -59.15 -10.06 41.72
C GLN A 353 -60.31 -10.05 42.74
N LYS A 354 -60.14 -9.32 43.85
CA LYS A 354 -61.18 -9.03 44.85
C LYS A 354 -61.85 -7.70 44.49
N SER A 355 -63.18 -7.71 44.50
CA SER A 355 -64.06 -6.55 44.46
C SER A 355 -64.00 -5.73 45.75
N LYS A 356 -64.11 -4.41 45.62
CA LYS A 356 -64.56 -3.50 46.68
C LYS A 356 -65.67 -2.63 46.12
N THR A 357 -66.86 -2.81 46.70
CA THR A 357 -68.10 -2.05 46.58
C THR A 357 -68.05 -0.74 47.36
N GLY A 358 -68.91 0.22 47.00
CA GLY A 358 -69.22 1.43 47.76
C GLY A 358 -69.21 2.70 46.89
N ASP A 359 -70.19 2.93 46.01
CA ASP A 359 -71.46 3.67 46.26
C ASP A 359 -71.28 5.18 46.47
N GLU A 360 -71.81 6.01 45.56
CA GLU A 360 -72.88 6.99 45.85
C GLU A 360 -73.23 7.91 44.66
N LYS A 361 -74.52 7.85 44.29
CA LYS A 361 -75.48 8.94 44.00
C LYS A 361 -75.33 9.85 42.77
N GLY A 362 -76.43 9.90 42.01
CA GLY A 362 -76.76 10.91 41.00
C GLY A 362 -77.77 10.36 40.01
#